data_AF-A0A8R7TZV2-F1
#
_entry.id   AF-A0A8R7TZV2-F1
#
_cell.length_a   1.000
_cell.length_b   1.000
_cell.length_c   1.000
_cell.angle_alpha   90.00
_cell.angle_beta   90.00
_cell.angle_gamma   90.00
#
_symmetry.space_group_name_H-M   'P 1'
#
loop_
_entity.id
_entity.type
_entity.pdbx_description
1 polymer ?
#
loop_
_entity_poly.entity_id
_entity_poly.type
_entity_poly.pdbx_seq_one_letter_code
_entity_poly.pdbx_strand_id
1 'polypeptide(L)'
;MASRTRTATSLLIFVLTTTVAASTSSTNAAATPPSPEAPPPPPPPPPPPPPCVAPQPVAAFLRARCAATLYRVTCYNTLIPYGCVFQTNPVRLARAAVELNAAQLRALSTRVKEVVARGGIGQPGRAAYALQDCAGTVSSAAGLAKKSGAEIGKLDAAGSNA
;
A
#
# COMPACT_ATOMS: atom_id res chain seq x y z
N MET A 1 46.32 -7.09 -42.96
CA MET A 1 45.44 -6.67 -44.07
C MET A 1 44.19 -6.03 -43.49
N ALA A 2 43.80 -4.85 -44.02
CA ALA A 2 42.51 -4.12 -43.94
C ALA A 2 41.90 -3.84 -42.54
N SER A 3 41.81 -2.61 -42.00
CA SER A 3 41.22 -1.32 -42.42
C SER A 3 39.69 -1.17 -42.18
N ARG A 4 39.34 -0.22 -41.27
CA ARG A 4 38.15 0.70 -41.20
C ARG A 4 36.73 0.07 -41.09
N THR A 5 35.71 0.60 -40.39
CA THR A 5 35.39 1.95 -39.84
C THR A 5 34.16 1.87 -38.90
N ARG A 6 34.10 2.76 -37.89
CA ARG A 6 32.94 3.49 -37.29
C ARG A 6 31.65 2.76 -36.85
N THR A 7 31.34 2.91 -35.55
CA THR A 7 30.14 3.60 -35.00
C THR A 7 30.39 3.79 -33.49
N ALA A 8 30.70 5.00 -33.01
CA ALA A 8 29.76 6.05 -32.62
C ALA A 8 29.08 5.79 -31.26
N THR A 9 29.22 6.78 -30.38
CA THR A 9 28.33 7.16 -29.26
C THR A 9 28.72 6.71 -27.84
N SER A 10 29.51 7.59 -27.21
CA SER A 10 29.40 8.00 -25.79
C SER A 10 29.74 6.96 -24.71
N LEU A 11 31.01 6.61 -24.51
CA LEU A 11 31.92 7.36 -23.60
C LEU A 11 31.59 8.86 -23.48
N LEU A 12 30.72 9.29 -22.56
CA LEU A 12 30.65 10.71 -22.14
C LEU A 12 29.78 11.05 -20.91
N ILE A 13 29.67 10.22 -19.88
CA ILE A 13 29.07 10.68 -18.59
C ILE A 13 29.86 10.15 -17.38
N PHE A 14 31.19 10.31 -17.44
CA PHE A 14 32.10 10.05 -16.33
C PHE A 14 33.12 11.20 -16.22
N VAL A 15 32.63 12.43 -16.06
CA VAL A 15 33.43 13.61 -15.68
C VAL A 15 32.49 14.48 -14.83
N LEU A 16 32.55 14.39 -13.50
CA LEU A 16 33.36 15.29 -12.68
C LEU A 16 33.47 16.72 -13.24
N THR A 17 32.40 17.50 -13.12
CA THR A 17 32.54 18.96 -13.00
C THR A 17 31.66 19.47 -11.89
N THR A 18 32.31 19.64 -10.74
CA THR A 18 31.97 20.53 -9.65
C THR A 18 31.80 21.96 -10.17
N THR A 19 30.60 22.53 -10.05
CA THR A 19 30.42 23.98 -10.00
C THR A 19 29.85 24.34 -8.64
N VAL A 20 30.74 24.87 -7.80
CA VAL A 20 30.36 25.64 -6.61
C VAL A 20 29.80 26.96 -7.11
N ALA A 21 28.48 27.12 -7.02
CA ALA A 21 27.84 28.42 -7.04
C ALA A 21 27.53 28.80 -5.59
N ALA A 22 28.29 29.75 -5.06
CA ALA A 22 27.97 30.42 -3.80
C ALA A 22 26.69 31.25 -4.00
N SER A 23 25.56 30.77 -3.51
CA SER A 23 24.35 31.57 -3.33
C SER A 23 24.34 32.13 -1.91
N THR A 24 24.73 33.40 -1.80
CA THR A 24 24.39 34.24 -0.65
C THR A 24 22.87 34.45 -0.65
N SER A 25 22.16 33.80 0.27
CA SER A 25 20.75 34.12 0.56
C SER A 25 20.54 34.29 2.06
N SER A 26 20.47 35.58 2.41
CA SER A 26 19.68 36.22 3.46
C SER A 26 19.40 35.45 4.76
N THR A 27 19.95 36.02 5.84
CA THR A 27 19.38 35.94 7.18
C THR A 27 17.90 36.33 7.14
N ASN A 28 17.01 35.37 7.38
CA ASN A 28 15.67 35.69 7.85
C ASN A 28 15.39 34.94 9.15
N ALA A 29 14.87 35.73 10.08
CA ALA A 29 14.61 35.46 11.46
C ALA A 29 13.98 34.09 11.70
N ALA A 30 14.40 33.50 12.83
CA ALA A 30 13.71 32.41 13.49
C ALA A 30 12.22 32.72 13.63
N ALA A 31 11.42 32.16 12.73
CA ALA A 31 10.02 31.94 12.98
C ALA A 31 9.91 30.60 13.71
N THR A 32 9.49 30.65 14.97
CA THR A 32 9.03 29.50 15.74
C THR A 32 8.16 28.61 14.85
N PRO A 33 8.47 27.31 14.68
CA PRO A 33 7.59 26.42 13.95
C PRO A 33 6.22 26.41 14.65
N PRO A 34 5.10 26.47 13.89
CA PRO A 34 3.79 26.29 14.49
C PRO A 34 3.77 24.92 15.18
N SER A 35 3.24 24.91 16.40
CA SER A 35 2.98 23.69 17.17
C SER A 35 2.37 22.64 16.25
N PRO A 36 2.89 21.40 16.19
CA PRO A 36 2.35 20.38 15.32
C PRO A 36 0.88 20.18 15.67
N GLU A 37 0.01 20.51 14.71
CA GLU A 37 -1.41 20.25 14.80
C GLU A 37 -1.60 18.77 15.08
N ALA A 38 -2.41 18.44 16.08
CA ALA A 38 -2.61 17.07 16.50
C ALA A 38 -2.98 16.22 15.26
N PRO A 39 -2.31 15.06 15.05
CA PRO A 39 -2.59 14.25 13.89
C PRO A 39 -4.08 13.88 13.87
N PRO A 40 -4.72 13.89 12.70
CA PRO A 40 -6.14 13.55 12.59
C PRO A 40 -6.37 12.15 13.19
N PRO A 41 -7.52 11.92 13.85
CA PRO A 41 -7.81 10.66 14.51
C PRO A 41 -7.67 9.50 13.52
N PRO A 42 -7.17 8.33 13.98
CA PRO A 42 -7.01 7.17 13.11
C PRO A 42 -8.37 6.82 12.47
N PRO A 43 -8.41 6.50 11.16
CA PRO A 43 -9.63 6.05 10.54
C PRO A 43 -10.14 4.80 11.29
N PRO A 44 -11.46 4.65 11.47
CA PRO A 44 -12.02 3.52 12.18
C PRO A 44 -11.55 2.20 11.55
N PRO A 45 -11.34 1.14 12.36
CA PRO A 45 -11.04 -0.19 11.83
C PRO A 45 -12.12 -0.58 10.79
N PRO A 46 -11.78 -1.42 9.79
CA PRO A 46 -12.77 -1.92 8.86
C PRO A 46 -13.96 -2.47 9.66
N PRO A 47 -15.20 -2.17 9.25
CA PRO A 47 -16.36 -2.68 9.95
C PRO A 47 -16.21 -4.20 10.07
N PRO A 48 -16.41 -4.76 11.29
CA PRO A 48 -16.37 -6.20 11.46
C PRO A 48 -17.40 -6.81 10.50
N PRO A 49 -17.08 -7.94 9.86
CA PRO A 49 -18.06 -8.63 9.05
C PRO A 49 -19.28 -8.93 9.91
N PRO A 50 -20.50 -8.92 9.32
CA PRO A 50 -21.69 -9.32 10.05
C PRO A 50 -21.45 -10.71 10.66
N PRO A 51 -21.79 -10.92 11.95
CA PRO A 51 -21.58 -12.21 12.58
C PRO A 51 -22.37 -13.25 11.81
N CYS A 52 -21.66 -14.14 11.12
CA CYS A 52 -22.29 -15.19 10.36
C CYS A 52 -21.45 -16.45 10.40
N VAL A 53 -22.13 -17.58 10.53
CA VAL A 53 -21.51 -18.90 10.39
C VAL A 53 -21.53 -19.23 8.91
N ALA A 54 -20.36 -19.24 8.27
CA ALA A 54 -20.26 -19.57 6.86
C ALA A 54 -20.79 -20.99 6.60
N PRO A 55 -21.73 -21.20 5.65
CA PRO A 55 -22.22 -22.53 5.29
C PRO A 55 -21.09 -23.45 4.81
N GLN A 56 -21.27 -24.77 4.95
CA GLN A 56 -20.27 -25.76 4.50
C GLN A 56 -19.83 -25.59 3.03
N PRO A 57 -20.73 -25.30 2.06
CA PRO A 57 -20.33 -25.05 0.67
C PRO A 57 -19.39 -23.84 0.53
N VAL A 58 -19.62 -22.78 1.31
CA VAL A 58 -18.78 -21.57 1.31
C VAL A 58 -17.40 -21.88 1.88
N ALA A 59 -17.33 -22.64 2.96
CA ALA A 59 -16.06 -23.07 3.56
C ALA A 59 -15.26 -23.97 2.59
N ALA A 60 -15.92 -24.89 1.89
CA ALA A 60 -15.28 -25.75 0.88
C ALA A 60 -14.78 -24.94 -0.32
N PHE A 61 -15.61 -24.04 -0.84
CA PHE A 61 -15.24 -23.10 -1.89
C PHE A 61 -14.00 -22.28 -1.50
N LEU A 62 -14.00 -21.70 -0.30
CA LEU A 62 -12.88 -20.90 0.18
C LEU A 62 -11.60 -21.72 0.32
N ARG A 63 -11.67 -22.94 0.87
CA ARG A 63 -10.49 -23.84 0.96
C ARG A 63 -9.88 -24.11 -0.41
N ALA A 64 -10.71 -24.40 -1.42
CA ALA A 64 -10.24 -24.63 -2.78
C ALA A 64 -9.56 -23.39 -3.38
N ARG A 65 -10.11 -22.19 -3.15
CA ARG A 65 -9.52 -20.93 -3.62
C ARG A 65 -8.20 -20.60 -2.91
N CYS A 66 -8.17 -20.76 -1.59
CA CYS A 66 -6.96 -20.51 -0.80
C CYS A 66 -5.84 -21.53 -1.08
N ALA A 67 -6.14 -22.73 -1.61
CA ALA A 67 -5.13 -23.72 -1.96
C ALA A 67 -4.12 -23.24 -3.00
N ALA A 68 -4.54 -22.31 -3.88
CA ALA A 68 -3.71 -21.67 -4.90
C ALA A 68 -2.85 -20.51 -4.36
N THR A 69 -2.94 -20.19 -3.07
CA THR A 69 -2.15 -19.11 -2.44
C THR A 69 -0.95 -19.67 -1.67
N LEU A 70 0.09 -18.85 -1.50
CA LEU A 70 1.26 -19.21 -0.70
C LEU A 70 0.91 -19.43 0.79
N TYR A 71 0.02 -18.59 1.34
CA TYR A 71 -0.37 -18.60 2.75
C TYR A 71 -1.78 -19.14 2.95
N ARG A 72 -1.98 -20.43 2.65
CA ARG A 72 -3.32 -21.07 2.61
C ARG A 72 -4.12 -20.90 3.89
N VAL A 73 -3.51 -21.15 5.05
CA VAL A 73 -4.18 -21.09 6.36
C VAL A 73 -4.57 -19.65 6.69
N THR A 74 -3.67 -18.70 6.46
CA THR A 74 -3.93 -17.26 6.65
C THR A 74 -5.05 -16.79 5.74
N CYS A 75 -5.00 -17.13 4.45
CA CYS A 75 -6.07 -16.84 3.48
C CYS A 75 -7.44 -17.29 4.00
N TYR A 76 -7.54 -18.55 4.47
CA TYR A 76 -8.80 -19.10 4.96
C TYR A 76 -9.29 -18.38 6.23
N ASN A 77 -8.45 -18.27 7.25
CA ASN A 77 -8.84 -17.68 8.54
C ASN A 77 -9.21 -16.21 8.42
N THR A 78 -8.53 -15.48 7.52
CA THR A 78 -8.80 -14.07 7.28
C THR A 78 -10.10 -13.85 6.51
N LEU A 79 -10.47 -14.76 5.59
CA LEU A 79 -11.63 -14.58 4.72
C LEU A 79 -12.90 -15.30 5.21
N ILE A 80 -12.80 -16.39 5.99
CA ILE A 80 -13.98 -17.15 6.42
C ILE A 80 -15.03 -16.31 7.18
N PRO A 81 -14.67 -15.28 7.99
CA PRO A 81 -15.67 -14.43 8.63
C PRO A 81 -16.52 -13.62 7.63
N TYR A 82 -16.02 -13.41 6.40
CA TYR A 82 -16.73 -12.74 5.31
C TYR A 82 -17.55 -13.70 4.45
N GLY A 83 -17.66 -14.98 4.85
CA GLY A 83 -18.27 -16.07 4.09
C GLY A 83 -19.65 -15.74 3.51
N CYS A 84 -20.50 -15.08 4.30
CA CYS A 84 -21.86 -14.77 3.85
C CYS A 84 -21.93 -13.62 2.84
N VAL A 85 -20.88 -12.79 2.75
CA VAL A 85 -20.78 -11.70 1.78
C VAL A 85 -20.47 -12.27 0.39
N PHE A 86 -19.52 -13.20 0.30
CA PHE A 86 -19.07 -13.73 -0.98
C PHE A 86 -19.71 -15.05 -1.41
N GLN A 87 -20.28 -15.81 -0.48
CA GLN A 87 -20.91 -17.11 -0.74
C GLN A 87 -19.98 -18.03 -1.54
N THR A 88 -20.41 -18.56 -2.68
CA THR A 88 -19.58 -19.34 -3.61
C THR A 88 -19.23 -18.58 -4.89
N ASN A 89 -19.39 -17.24 -4.87
CA ASN A 89 -19.14 -16.38 -6.02
C ASN A 89 -17.67 -15.89 -6.03
N PRO A 90 -16.88 -16.18 -7.09
CA PRO A 90 -15.48 -15.80 -7.16
C PRO A 90 -15.25 -14.29 -7.29
N VAL A 91 -16.15 -13.55 -7.93
CA VAL A 91 -16.06 -12.09 -8.07
C VAL A 91 -16.28 -11.42 -6.72
N ARG A 92 -17.30 -11.86 -5.97
CA ARG A 92 -17.57 -11.34 -4.63
C ARG A 92 -16.46 -11.70 -3.64
N LEU A 93 -15.85 -12.88 -3.77
CA LEU A 93 -14.69 -13.27 -2.97
C LEU A 93 -13.49 -12.35 -3.26
N ALA A 94 -13.19 -12.11 -4.53
CA ALA A 94 -12.11 -11.21 -4.93
C ALA A 94 -12.35 -9.78 -4.41
N ARG A 95 -13.58 -9.28 -4.49
CA ARG A 95 -13.97 -7.97 -3.97
C ARG A 95 -13.76 -7.90 -2.45
N ALA A 96 -14.27 -8.87 -1.69
CA ALA A 96 -14.11 -8.92 -0.24
C ALA A 96 -12.62 -8.98 0.19
N ALA A 97 -11.80 -9.79 -0.50
CA ALA A 97 -10.38 -9.90 -0.21
C ALA A 97 -9.62 -8.59 -0.49
N VAL A 98 -9.94 -7.91 -1.59
CA VAL A 98 -9.31 -6.64 -1.97
C VAL A 98 -9.71 -5.50 -1.02
N GLU A 99 -10.97 -5.44 -0.61
CA GLU A 99 -11.45 -4.44 0.36
C GLU A 99 -10.78 -4.64 1.72
N LEU A 100 -10.67 -5.89 2.18
CA LEU A 100 -9.96 -6.25 3.41
C LEU A 100 -8.48 -5.87 3.35
N ASN A 101 -7.79 -6.19 2.24
CA ASN A 101 -6.40 -5.82 2.04
C ASN A 101 -6.21 -4.30 2.04
N ALA A 102 -7.09 -3.56 1.36
CA ALA A 102 -7.06 -2.10 1.34
C ALA A 102 -7.26 -1.50 2.75
N ALA A 103 -8.08 -2.12 3.59
CA ALA A 103 -8.25 -1.70 4.98
C ALA A 103 -7.01 -2.00 5.84
N GLN A 104 -6.43 -3.19 5.71
CA GLN A 104 -5.19 -3.57 6.41
C GLN A 104 -4.01 -2.68 6.03
N LEU A 105 -3.84 -2.37 4.74
CA LEU A 105 -2.81 -1.44 4.28
C LEU A 105 -3.00 -0.04 4.85
N ARG A 106 -4.24 0.48 4.92
CA ARG A 106 -4.50 1.77 5.57
C ARG A 106 -4.12 1.74 7.06
N ALA A 107 -4.57 0.71 7.78
CA ALA A 107 -4.24 0.55 9.19
C ALA A 107 -2.73 0.45 9.44
N LEU A 108 -2.01 -0.25 8.56
CA LEU A 108 -0.55 -0.35 8.62
C LEU A 108 0.10 1.01 8.37
N SER A 109 -0.31 1.75 7.33
CA SER A 109 0.22 3.09 7.03
C SER A 109 0.04 4.03 8.23
N THR A 110 -1.14 4.01 8.87
CA THR A 110 -1.40 4.78 10.10
C THR A 110 -0.46 4.38 11.22
N ARG A 111 -0.34 3.08 11.52
CA ARG A 111 0.55 2.58 12.58
C ARG A 111 2.01 2.97 12.34
N VAL A 112 2.50 2.88 11.10
CA VAL A 112 3.88 3.25 10.77
C VAL A 112 4.08 4.76 10.97
N LYS A 113 3.12 5.60 10.56
CA LYS A 113 3.16 7.05 10.82
C LYS A 113 3.20 7.37 12.32
N GLU A 114 2.44 6.65 13.14
CA GLU A 114 2.48 6.82 14.60
C GLU A 114 3.82 6.41 15.22
N VAL A 115 4.47 5.38 14.67
CA VAL A 115 5.83 4.97 15.10
C VAL A 115 6.84 6.05 14.72
N VAL A 116 6.76 6.59 13.51
CA VAL A 116 7.62 7.71 13.06
C VAL A 116 7.41 8.94 13.94
N ALA A 117 6.17 9.30 14.25
CA ALA A 117 5.84 10.46 15.09
C ALA A 117 6.38 10.32 16.54
N ARG A 118 6.29 9.12 17.13
CA ARG A 118 6.79 8.85 18.49
C ARG A 118 8.32 8.81 18.59
N GLY A 119 9.03 8.63 17.48
CA GLY A 119 10.50 8.66 17.46
C GLY A 119 11.12 10.06 17.56
N GLY A 120 10.29 11.11 17.64
CA GLY A 120 10.69 12.51 17.48
C GLY A 120 11.26 13.24 18.70
N ILE A 121 11.99 12.58 19.61
CA ILE A 121 12.82 13.25 20.63
C ILE A 121 14.29 12.93 20.34
N GLY A 122 14.79 13.44 19.20
CA GLY A 122 16.16 13.21 18.72
C GLY A 122 16.29 13.35 17.20
N GLN A 123 17.52 13.45 16.70
CA GLN A 123 17.80 13.62 15.27
C GLN A 123 17.33 12.38 14.48
N PRO A 124 16.55 12.55 13.39
CA PRO A 124 15.99 11.43 12.65
C PRO A 124 17.11 10.60 12.01
N GLY A 125 17.30 9.38 12.52
CA GLY A 125 18.21 8.41 11.91
C GLY A 125 17.68 7.88 10.58
N ARG A 126 18.53 7.20 9.80
CA ARG A 126 18.14 6.51 8.55
C ARG A 126 16.87 5.65 8.66
N ALA A 127 16.62 5.06 9.83
CA ALA A 127 15.42 4.27 10.10
C ALA A 127 14.12 5.10 10.03
N ALA A 128 14.12 6.37 10.45
CA ALA A 128 12.94 7.22 10.41
C ALA A 128 12.51 7.53 8.96
N TYR A 129 13.48 7.83 8.09
CA TYR A 129 13.22 8.04 6.65
C TYR A 129 12.71 6.77 5.98
N ALA A 130 13.32 5.62 6.26
CA ALA A 130 12.86 4.34 5.70
C ALA A 130 11.41 4.00 6.13
N LEU A 131 11.04 4.31 7.38
CA LEU A 131 9.67 4.13 7.85
C LEU A 131 8.70 5.13 7.21
N GLN A 132 9.14 6.37 6.96
CA GLN A 132 8.34 7.36 6.27
C GLN A 132 8.07 6.98 4.81
N ASP A 133 9.08 6.47 4.11
CA ASP A 133 8.93 5.90 2.76
C ASP A 133 7.98 4.69 2.77
N CYS A 134 8.17 3.77 3.73
CA CYS A 134 7.27 2.63 3.92
C CYS A 134 5.81 3.08 4.11
N ALA A 135 5.56 4.08 4.97
CA ALA A 135 4.22 4.60 5.17
C ALA A 135 3.60 5.16 3.87
N GLY A 136 4.41 5.82 3.03
CA GLY A 136 4.01 6.32 1.72
C GLY A 136 3.69 5.18 0.75
N THR A 137 4.58 4.21 0.59
CA THR A 137 4.38 3.04 -0.28
C THR A 137 3.13 2.25 0.10
N VAL A 138 2.94 1.98 1.40
CA VAL A 138 1.77 1.24 1.90
C VAL A 138 0.47 2.03 1.66
N SER A 139 0.48 3.35 1.81
CA SER A 139 -0.68 4.21 1.51
C SER A 139 -1.04 4.16 0.02
N SER A 140 -0.05 4.24 -0.86
CA SER A 140 -0.25 4.12 -2.31
C SER A 140 -0.80 2.74 -2.69
N ALA A 141 -0.27 1.67 -2.10
CA ALA A 141 -0.79 0.32 -2.29
C ALA A 141 -2.26 0.20 -1.85
N ALA A 142 -2.65 0.85 -0.74
CA ALA A 142 -4.04 0.88 -0.29
C ALA A 142 -4.98 1.62 -1.28
N GLY A 143 -4.47 2.67 -1.94
CA GLY A 143 -5.16 3.38 -3.01
C GLY A 143 -5.38 2.49 -4.23
N LEU A 144 -4.33 1.79 -4.67
CA LEU A 144 -4.39 0.84 -5.77
C LEU A 144 -5.35 -0.32 -5.47
N ALA A 145 -5.29 -0.92 -4.27
CA ALA A 145 -6.21 -1.97 -3.86
C ALA A 145 -7.67 -1.48 -3.89
N LYS A 146 -7.97 -0.27 -3.41
CA LYS A 146 -9.32 0.30 -3.50
C LYS A 146 -9.78 0.47 -4.96
N LYS A 147 -8.89 0.92 -5.85
CA LYS A 147 -9.18 1.02 -7.28
C LYS A 147 -9.45 -0.36 -7.90
N SER A 148 -8.63 -1.36 -7.59
CA SER A 148 -8.87 -2.75 -8.01
C SER A 148 -10.23 -3.27 -7.55
N GLY A 149 -10.62 -2.99 -6.31
CA GLY A 149 -11.94 -3.38 -5.78
C GLY A 149 -13.10 -2.73 -6.54
N ALA A 150 -12.95 -1.47 -6.95
CA ALA A 150 -13.94 -0.78 -7.77
C ALA A 150 -14.09 -1.40 -9.16
N GLU A 151 -12.98 -1.77 -9.82
CA GLU A 151 -13.02 -2.45 -11.11
C GLU A 151 -13.63 -3.85 -11.02
N ILE A 152 -13.29 -4.63 -9.98
CA ILE A 152 -13.92 -5.95 -9.72
C ILE A 152 -15.42 -5.80 -9.47
N GLY A 153 -15.84 -4.74 -8.77
CA GLY A 153 -17.25 -4.45 -8.50
C GLY A 153 -18.09 -4.27 -9.76
N LYS A 154 -17.50 -3.77 -10.86
CA LYS A 154 -18.19 -3.65 -12.15
C LYS A 154 -18.55 -5.01 -12.74
N LEU A 155 -17.75 -6.04 -12.47
CA LEU A 155 -18.00 -7.41 -12.94
C LEU A 155 -19.20 -8.06 -12.22
N ASP A 156 -19.35 -7.80 -10.91
CA ASP A 156 -20.50 -8.31 -10.13
C ASP A 156 -21.79 -7.63 -10.59
N ALA A 157 -21.75 -6.33 -10.88
CA ALA A 157 -22.88 -5.59 -11.43
C ALA A 157 -23.27 -6.07 -12.84
N ALA A 158 -22.30 -6.29 -13.72
CA ALA A 158 -22.55 -6.80 -15.07
C ALA A 158 -23.16 -8.21 -15.07
N GLY A 159 -22.69 -9.09 -14.18
CA GLY A 159 -23.23 -10.45 -14.03
C GLY A 159 -24.57 -10.53 -13.29
N SER A 160 -25.01 -9.47 -12.61
CA SER A 160 -26.32 -9.41 -11.95
C SER A 160 -27.43 -8.83 -12.83
N ASN A 161 -27.07 -8.23 -13.97
CA ASN A 161 -27.99 -7.66 -14.97
C ASN A 161 -28.18 -8.58 -16.20
N ALA A 162 -27.66 -9.81 -16.13
CA ALA A 162 -27.75 -10.85 -17.15
C ALA A 162 -28.58 -12.02 -16.60
#